data_AF-A0A2N7FDY4-F1
#
_entry.id   AF-A0A2N7FDY4-F1
#
_cell.length_a   1.000
_cell.length_b   1.000
_cell.length_c   1.000
_cell.angle_alpha   90.00
_cell.angle_beta   90.00
_cell.angle_gamma   90.00
#
_symmetry.space_group_name_H-M   'P 1'
#
loop_
_entity.id
_entity.type
_entity.pdbx_description
1 polymer ?
#
loop_
_entity_poly.entity_id
_entity_poly.type
_entity_poly.pdbx_seq_one_letter_code
_entity_poly.pdbx_strand_id
1 'polypeptide(L)'
;MFIEQKLAQSALFGTTGVTRTLEFDLAKLVEEVGELAIEIQVTKGHLPKAKGGVDGVVGEAIDVINVALDIIFLQMAANGITNSHQIEEMIQAISNKKLSRWAKKSKEIEAMQNV
;
A
#
# COMPACT_ATOMS: atom_id res chain seq x y z
N MET A 1 1.03 -13.47 8.98
CA MET A 1 1.63 -14.56 8.18
C MET A 1 1.77 -14.24 6.67
N PHE A 2 1.57 -12.99 6.22
CA PHE A 2 1.74 -12.60 4.80
C PHE A 2 3.11 -11.95 4.54
N ILE A 3 3.58 -11.13 5.51
CA ILE A 3 4.87 -10.44 5.46
C ILE A 3 6.04 -11.44 5.41
N GLU A 4 6.04 -12.47 6.27
CA GLU A 4 7.09 -13.50 6.28
C GLU A 4 7.23 -14.26 4.96
N GLN A 5 6.12 -14.53 4.28
CA GLN A 5 6.13 -15.20 2.97
C GLN A 5 6.71 -14.29 1.88
N LYS A 6 6.32 -13.01 1.87
CA LYS A 6 6.89 -12.00 0.95
C LYS A 6 8.39 -11.82 1.19
N LEU A 7 8.84 -11.80 2.45
CA LEU A 7 10.25 -11.71 2.81
C LEU A 7 11.07 -12.93 2.36
N ALA A 8 10.53 -14.13 2.57
CA ALA A 8 11.15 -15.35 2.06
C ALA A 8 11.27 -15.32 0.53
N GLN A 9 10.24 -14.82 -0.16
CA GLN A 9 10.25 -14.63 -1.61
C GLN A 9 11.29 -13.60 -2.06
N SER A 10 11.45 -12.50 -1.33
CA SER A 10 12.48 -11.47 -1.59
C SER A 10 13.89 -12.01 -1.41
N ALA A 11 14.12 -12.80 -0.36
CA ALA A 11 15.40 -13.47 -0.11
C ALA A 11 15.74 -14.53 -1.17
N LEU A 12 14.74 -15.26 -1.69
CA LEU A 12 14.96 -16.37 -2.63
C LEU A 12 15.26 -15.92 -4.07
N PHE A 13 14.55 -14.89 -4.56
CA PHE A 13 14.69 -14.44 -5.96
C PHE A 13 15.48 -13.14 -6.12
N GLY A 14 15.99 -12.56 -5.03
CA GLY A 14 16.70 -11.29 -5.04
C GLY A 14 15.82 -10.07 -5.37
N THR A 15 16.45 -8.90 -5.45
CA THR A 15 15.85 -7.59 -5.81
C THR A 15 16.24 -7.14 -7.23
N THR A 16 16.77 -8.04 -8.06
CA THR A 16 17.37 -7.71 -9.37
C THR A 16 16.63 -8.34 -10.56
N GLY A 17 15.42 -8.86 -10.34
CA GLY A 17 14.54 -9.34 -11.42
C GLY A 17 13.85 -8.18 -12.15
N VAL A 18 13.46 -8.40 -13.42
CA VAL A 18 12.74 -7.41 -14.27
C VAL A 18 11.45 -6.90 -13.61
N THR A 19 10.83 -7.70 -12.74
CA THR A 19 9.58 -7.40 -12.04
C THR A 19 9.78 -7.03 -10.56
N ARG A 20 11.00 -6.66 -10.14
CA ARG A 20 11.34 -6.34 -8.75
C ARG A 20 12.21 -5.09 -8.65
N THR A 21 11.84 -4.07 -9.43
CA THR A 21 12.45 -2.76 -9.39
C THR A 21 11.43 -1.73 -8.91
N LEU A 22 11.91 -0.59 -8.40
CA LEU A 22 11.02 0.49 -7.99
C LEU A 22 10.14 0.99 -9.14
N GLU A 23 10.66 1.01 -10.36
CA GLU A 23 9.92 1.40 -11.56
C GLU A 23 8.80 0.40 -11.87
N PHE A 24 9.08 -0.89 -11.75
CA PHE A 24 8.07 -1.93 -11.97
C PHE A 24 6.97 -1.86 -10.90
N ASP A 25 7.32 -1.81 -9.62
CA ASP A 25 6.33 -1.77 -8.54
C ASP A 25 5.56 -0.45 -8.52
N LEU A 26 6.16 0.66 -8.96
CA LEU A 26 5.43 1.91 -9.19
C LEU A 26 4.42 1.78 -10.33
N ALA A 27 4.79 1.14 -11.44
CA ALA A 27 3.84 0.87 -12.52
C ALA A 27 2.72 -0.05 -12.04
N LYS A 28 3.03 -1.09 -11.27
CA LYS A 28 2.04 -2.00 -10.71
C LYS A 28 1.10 -1.29 -9.73
N LEU A 29 1.62 -0.38 -8.90
CA LEU A 29 0.80 0.44 -8.01
C LEU A 29 -0.23 1.27 -8.79
N VAL A 30 0.15 1.81 -9.95
CA VAL A 30 -0.77 2.56 -10.82
C VAL A 30 -1.85 1.64 -11.40
N GLU A 31 -1.50 0.40 -11.77
CA GLU A 31 -2.48 -0.59 -12.21
C GLU A 31 -3.49 -0.90 -11.11
N GLU A 32 -3.05 -1.23 -9.88
CA GLU A 32 -3.94 -1.54 -8.75
C GLU A 32 -4.88 -0.37 -8.40
N VAL A 33 -4.38 0.87 -8.49
CA VAL A 33 -5.22 2.06 -8.30
C VAL A 33 -6.28 2.17 -9.41
N GLY A 34 -5.95 1.78 -10.64
CA GLY A 34 -6.89 1.70 -11.75
C GLY A 34 -7.97 0.63 -11.55
N GLU A 35 -7.59 -0.54 -11.08
CA GLU A 35 -8.50 -1.65 -10.77
C GLU A 35 -9.44 -1.25 -9.61
N LEU A 36 -8.91 -0.65 -8.54
CA LEU A 36 -9.71 -0.05 -7.46
C LEU A 36 -10.70 1.01 -7.98
N ALA A 37 -10.27 1.86 -8.91
CA ALA A 37 -11.15 2.86 -9.49
C ALA A 37 -12.30 2.22 -10.28
N ILE A 38 -12.04 1.15 -11.04
CA ILE A 38 -13.07 0.39 -11.75
C ILE A 38 -14.07 -0.21 -10.76
N GLU A 39 -13.60 -0.84 -9.69
CA GLU A 39 -14.46 -1.43 -8.66
C GLU A 39 -15.39 -0.42 -8.00
N ILE A 40 -14.89 0.79 -7.72
CA ILE A 40 -15.71 1.88 -7.19
C ILE A 40 -16.81 2.27 -8.19
N GLN A 41 -16.51 2.35 -9.48
CA GLN A 41 -17.50 2.69 -10.51
C GLN A 41 -18.54 1.57 -10.71
N VAL A 42 -18.12 0.30 -10.64
CA VAL A 42 -19.01 -0.86 -10.66
C VAL A 42 -19.94 -0.83 -9.45
N THR A 43 -19.39 -0.62 -8.26
CA THR A 43 -20.15 -0.55 -7.00
C THR A 43 -21.16 0.60 -7.00
N LYS A 44 -20.82 1.74 -7.63
CA LYS A 44 -21.72 2.88 -7.81
C LYS A 44 -22.76 2.70 -8.93
N GLY A 45 -22.69 1.61 -9.68
CA GLY A 45 -23.61 1.33 -10.79
C GLY A 45 -23.33 2.12 -12.07
N HIS A 46 -22.17 2.76 -12.18
CA HIS A 46 -21.77 3.48 -13.39
C HIS A 46 -21.14 2.56 -14.45
N LEU A 47 -20.61 1.40 -14.03
CA LEU A 47 -20.09 0.37 -14.91
C LEU A 47 -20.82 -0.97 -14.70
N PRO A 48 -20.91 -1.83 -15.73
CA PRO A 48 -21.48 -3.17 -15.58
C PRO A 48 -20.66 -4.04 -14.62
N LYS A 49 -21.30 -4.94 -13.86
CA LYS A 49 -20.63 -5.88 -12.94
C LYS A 49 -19.54 -6.72 -13.59
N ALA A 50 -19.69 -7.06 -14.87
CA ALA A 50 -18.69 -7.84 -15.63
C ALA A 50 -17.35 -7.11 -15.84
N LYS A 51 -17.27 -5.80 -15.51
CA LYS A 51 -16.01 -5.04 -15.52
C LYS A 51 -15.25 -5.12 -14.21
N GLY A 52 -15.90 -5.57 -13.13
CA GLY A 52 -15.24 -5.75 -11.84
C GLY A 52 -14.49 -7.07 -11.74
N GLY A 53 -13.50 -7.10 -10.86
CA GLY A 53 -12.82 -8.29 -10.35
C GLY A 53 -13.66 -9.06 -9.32
N VAL A 54 -13.04 -10.07 -8.72
CA VAL A 54 -13.71 -10.99 -7.78
C VAL A 54 -13.78 -10.40 -6.36
N ASP A 55 -12.76 -9.63 -5.98
CA ASP A 55 -12.53 -9.24 -4.59
C ASP A 55 -13.16 -7.88 -4.22
N GLY A 56 -13.74 -7.19 -5.22
CA GLY A 56 -14.46 -5.93 -5.02
C GLY A 56 -13.56 -4.80 -4.52
N VAL A 57 -14.18 -3.67 -4.15
CA VAL A 57 -13.47 -2.47 -3.68
C VAL A 57 -12.48 -2.74 -2.54
N VAL A 58 -12.80 -3.66 -1.62
CA VAL A 58 -11.93 -3.97 -0.49
C VAL A 58 -10.69 -4.76 -0.94
N GLY A 59 -10.86 -5.73 -1.85
CA GLY A 59 -9.74 -6.49 -2.41
C GLY A 59 -8.73 -5.58 -3.10
N GLU A 60 -9.20 -4.79 -4.05
CA GLU A 60 -8.34 -3.87 -4.81
C GLU A 60 -7.64 -2.83 -3.90
N ALA A 61 -8.31 -2.40 -2.82
CA ALA A 61 -7.68 -1.52 -1.84
C ALA A 61 -6.54 -2.22 -1.07
N ILE A 62 -6.68 -3.51 -0.80
CA ILE A 62 -5.63 -4.34 -0.20
C ILE A 62 -4.48 -4.55 -1.20
N ASP A 63 -4.76 -4.71 -2.49
CA ASP A 63 -3.72 -4.85 -3.51
C ASP A 63 -2.88 -3.58 -3.65
N VAL A 64 -3.51 -2.41 -3.64
CA VAL A 64 -2.80 -1.11 -3.54
C VAL A 64 -1.88 -1.06 -2.31
N ILE A 65 -2.34 -1.53 -1.15
CA ILE A 65 -1.53 -1.56 0.09
C ILE A 65 -0.36 -2.54 -0.07
N ASN A 66 -0.58 -3.71 -0.64
CA ASN A 66 0.44 -4.73 -0.82
C ASN A 66 1.56 -4.25 -1.73
N VAL A 67 1.24 -3.61 -2.86
CA VAL A 67 2.26 -3.06 -3.76
C VAL A 67 3.00 -1.87 -3.12
N ALA A 68 2.30 -1.03 -2.35
CA ALA A 68 2.96 0.04 -1.59
C ALA A 68 3.94 -0.51 -0.54
N LEU A 69 3.63 -1.65 0.09
CA LEU A 69 4.55 -2.35 0.98
C LEU A 69 5.77 -2.88 0.22
N ASP A 70 5.57 -3.49 -0.95
CA ASP A 70 6.67 -3.98 -1.80
C ASP A 70 7.65 -2.85 -2.16
N ILE A 71 7.15 -1.65 -2.50
CA ILE A 71 7.98 -0.44 -2.71
C ILE A 71 8.78 -0.07 -1.46
N ILE A 72 8.17 -0.11 -0.27
CA ILE A 72 8.87 0.17 1.00
C ILE A 72 9.99 -0.85 1.20
N PHE A 73 9.71 -2.14 1.00
CA PHE A 73 10.70 -3.20 1.15
C PHE A 73 11.89 -3.00 0.21
N LEU A 74 11.64 -2.70 -1.07
CA LEU A 74 12.71 -2.42 -2.04
C LEU A 74 13.54 -1.20 -1.63
N GLN A 75 12.89 -0.12 -1.21
CA GLN A 75 13.59 1.10 -0.80
C GLN A 75 14.44 0.89 0.46
N MET A 76 13.95 0.12 1.43
CA MET A 76 14.70 -0.22 2.64
C MET A 76 15.88 -1.13 2.32
N ALA A 77 15.67 -2.15 1.47
CA ALA A 77 16.74 -3.04 1.03
C ALA A 77 17.85 -2.28 0.28
N ALA A 78 17.49 -1.34 -0.59
CA ALA A 78 18.46 -0.47 -1.28
C ALA A 78 19.30 0.38 -0.32
N ASN A 79 18.78 0.67 0.88
CA ASN A 79 19.48 1.37 1.96
C ASN A 79 20.19 0.43 2.94
N GLY A 80 20.33 -0.86 2.60
CA GLY A 80 21.02 -1.87 3.42
C GLY A 80 20.17 -2.44 4.56
N ILE A 81 18.88 -2.13 4.63
CA ILE A 81 17.96 -2.63 5.66
C ILE A 81 17.22 -3.82 5.08
N THR A 82 17.59 -5.03 5.51
CA THR A 82 17.01 -6.30 5.02
C THR A 82 16.30 -7.09 6.11
N ASN A 83 16.37 -6.63 7.37
CA ASN A 83 15.68 -7.25 8.49
C ASN A 83 14.20 -6.85 8.50
N SER A 84 13.33 -7.86 8.48
CA SER A 84 11.88 -7.69 8.46
C SER A 84 11.29 -6.97 9.66
N HIS A 85 11.79 -7.27 10.86
CA HIS A 85 11.34 -6.66 12.10
C HIS A 85 11.69 -5.17 12.11
N GLN A 86 12.89 -4.82 11.68
CA GLN A 86 13.32 -3.43 11.56
C GLN A 86 12.46 -2.65 10.55
N ILE A 87 12.10 -3.28 9.43
CA ILE A 87 11.23 -2.65 8.42
C ILE A 87 9.82 -2.42 9.00
N GLU A 88 9.27 -3.40 9.72
CA GLU A 88 7.98 -3.26 10.40
C GLU A 88 7.97 -2.10 11.40
N GLU A 89 8.98 -2.03 12.29
CA GLU A 89 9.12 -0.94 13.26
C GLU A 89 9.17 0.43 12.57
N MET A 90 9.91 0.54 11.46
CA MET A 90 9.99 1.77 10.68
C MET A 90 8.65 2.16 10.05
N ILE A 91 7.93 1.19 9.48
CA ILE A 91 6.59 1.42 8.92
C ILE A 91 5.65 1.94 10.01
N GLN A 92 5.65 1.28 11.18
CA GLN A 92 4.80 1.69 12.32
C GLN A 92 5.17 3.09 12.81
N ALA A 93 6.46 3.39 12.99
CA ALA A 93 6.92 4.70 13.45
C ALA A 93 6.51 5.83 12.49
N ILE A 94 6.68 5.62 11.18
CA ILE A 94 6.29 6.60 10.15
C ILE A 94 4.76 6.75 10.12
N SER A 95 4.02 5.65 10.19
CA SER A 95 2.55 5.66 10.19
C SER A 95 1.99 6.40 11.40
N ASN A 96 2.50 6.12 12.60
CA ASN A 96 2.11 6.80 13.84
C ASN A 96 2.41 8.31 13.79
N LYS A 97 3.56 8.69 13.23
CA LYS A 97 3.90 10.11 13.00
C LYS A 97 2.93 10.78 12.03
N LYS A 98 2.46 10.09 10.99
CA LYS A 98 1.46 10.64 10.06
C LYS A 98 0.07 10.72 10.70
N LEU A 99 -0.37 9.68 11.41
CA LEU A 99 -1.67 9.65 12.11
C LEU A 99 -1.77 10.72 13.20
N SER A 100 -0.70 10.97 13.96
CA SER A 100 -0.69 12.04 14.97
C SER A 100 -0.91 13.44 14.36
N ARG A 101 -0.50 13.68 13.10
CA ARG A 101 -0.82 14.92 12.38
C ARG A 101 -2.31 15.03 12.08
N TRP A 102 -2.95 13.91 11.73
CA TRP A 102 -4.39 13.87 11.49
C TRP A 102 -5.17 14.10 12.78
N ALA A 103 -4.75 13.49 13.89
CA ALA A 103 -5.36 13.74 15.20
C ALA A 103 -5.27 15.21 15.61
N LYS A 104 -4.14 15.87 15.35
CA LYS A 104 -4.00 17.32 15.55
C LYS A 104 -4.97 18.11 14.67
N LYS A 105 -5.07 17.75 13.38
CA LYS A 105 -5.96 18.43 12.44
C LYS A 105 -7.43 18.27 12.79
N SER A 106 -7.84 17.09 13.27
CA SER A 106 -9.21 16.85 13.75
C SER A 106 -9.56 17.77 14.92
N LYS A 107 -8.67 17.88 15.91
CA LYS A 107 -8.85 18.79 17.06
C LYS A 107 -8.95 20.26 16.66
N GLU A 108 -8.19 20.68 15.65
CA GLU A 108 -8.29 22.04 15.10
C GLU A 108 -9.66 22.30 14.45
N ILE A 109 -10.19 21.31 13.71
CA ILE A 109 -11.51 21.41 13.08
C ILE A 109 -12.62 21.46 14.14
N GLU A 110 -12.55 20.59 15.15
CA GLU A 110 -13.51 20.59 16.27
C GLU A 110 -13.49 21.93 17.02
N ALA A 111 -12.31 22.51 17.25
CA ALA A 111 -12.19 23.81 17.89
C ALA A 111 -12.77 24.95 17.03
N MET A 112 -12.70 24.85 15.69
CA MET A 112 -13.29 25.83 14.77
C MET A 112 -14.81 25.71 14.64
N GLN A 113 -15.38 24.52 14.88
CA GLN A 113 -16.83 24.27 14.83
C GLN A 113 -17.55 24.61 16.13
N ASN A 114 -16.80 24.70 17.24
CA ASN A 114 -17.31 25.05 18.57
C ASN A 114 -17.13 26.54 18.93
N VAL A 115 -16.83 27.39 17.93
CA VAL A 115 -16.76 28.86 17.99
C VAL A 115 -17.79 29.43 17.03
#